data_AF-A0A5K1DJW1-F1
#
_entry.id   AF-A0A5K1DJW1-F1
#
_cell.length_a   1.000
_cell.length_b   1.000
_cell.length_c   1.000
_cell.angle_alpha   90.00
_cell.angle_beta   90.00
_cell.angle_gamma   90.00
#
_symmetry.space_group_name_H-M   'P 1'
#
loop_
_entity.id
_entity.type
_entity.pdbx_description
1 polymer ?
#
loop_
_entity_poly.entity_id
_entity_poly.type
_entity_poly.pdbx_seq_one_letter_code
_entity_poly.pdbx_strand_id
1 'polypeptide(L)'
;NDLRVHDNEALSSADSESLSLLPVYVFDPRDYGKSPSGFDRTGPYRATFVLQAVADLRQSLKKRGSDLVVRIGRPEKVLVELARNVGAEAVFAHREVAHEEVKAEAAVEAALAEEGVETKWFWGSTLFHLDDLPFKLEEMPANYGGFRDKVKSVKVRRTIEASDRLKGLPVSNEDIEPGRIPTLTDLGLNPISAQ
;
A
#
# COMPACT_ATOMS: atom_id res chain seq x y z
N ASN A 1 3.83 -1.81 -0.05
CA ASN A 1 3.76 -3.12 -0.76
C ASN A 1 2.99 -4.16 0.07
N ASP A 2 1.67 -4.18 -0.04
CA ASP A 2 0.80 -4.91 0.89
C ASP A 2 -0.51 -5.37 0.22
N LEU A 3 -0.41 -5.87 -1.02
CA LEU A 3 -1.53 -6.28 -1.87
C LEU A 3 -2.25 -7.55 -1.36
N ARG A 4 -2.87 -7.46 -0.18
CA ARG A 4 -3.54 -8.55 0.51
C ARG A 4 -4.65 -8.04 1.43
N VAL A 5 -5.62 -8.90 1.71
CA VAL A 5 -6.69 -8.66 2.70
C VAL A 5 -6.42 -9.33 4.04
N HIS A 6 -5.61 -10.39 4.07
CA HIS A 6 -5.23 -11.10 5.29
C HIS A 6 -4.09 -10.41 6.00
N ASP A 7 -4.08 -10.45 7.34
CA ASP A 7 -3.00 -9.91 8.17
C ASP A 7 -2.58 -8.49 7.73
N ASN A 8 -3.59 -7.65 7.49
CA ASN A 8 -3.42 -6.28 7.00
C ASN A 8 -4.01 -5.32 8.04
N GLU A 9 -3.15 -4.82 8.93
CA GLU A 9 -3.55 -3.94 10.03
C GLU A 9 -4.07 -2.60 9.53
N ALA A 10 -3.49 -2.03 8.46
CA ALA A 10 -3.99 -0.81 7.85
C ALA A 10 -5.44 -0.98 7.35
N LEU A 11 -5.73 -2.08 6.64
CA LEU A 11 -7.07 -2.40 6.17
C LEU A 11 -8.04 -2.67 7.32
N SER A 12 -7.64 -3.47 8.31
CA SER A 12 -8.48 -3.80 9.47
C SER A 12 -8.80 -2.57 10.32
N SER A 13 -7.82 -1.69 10.54
CA SER A 13 -7.99 -0.47 11.31
C SER A 13 -8.89 0.50 10.57
N ALA A 14 -8.65 0.71 9.26
CA ALA A 14 -9.51 1.53 8.41
C ALA A 14 -10.97 1.03 8.40
N ASP A 15 -11.17 -0.29 8.26
CA ASP A 15 -12.51 -0.88 8.31
C ASP A 15 -13.15 -0.72 9.69
N SER A 16 -12.40 -0.81 10.79
CA SER A 16 -12.98 -0.67 12.13
C SER A 16 -13.34 0.79 12.49
N GLU A 17 -12.50 1.75 12.10
CA GLU A 17 -12.57 3.16 12.54
C GLU A 17 -13.41 4.05 11.63
N SER A 18 -13.70 3.64 10.39
CA SER A 18 -14.44 4.47 9.42
C SER A 18 -15.93 4.13 9.35
N LEU A 19 -16.77 5.00 8.77
CA LEU A 19 -18.15 4.62 8.42
C LEU A 19 -18.25 3.94 7.05
N SER A 20 -17.29 4.22 6.18
CA SER A 20 -17.18 3.73 4.82
C SER A 20 -15.71 3.73 4.41
N LEU A 21 -15.34 2.81 3.51
CA LEU A 21 -13.96 2.56 3.14
C LEU A 21 -13.79 2.66 1.64
N LEU A 22 -12.76 3.40 1.19
CA LEU A 22 -12.35 3.48 -0.20
C LEU A 22 -10.94 2.88 -0.37
N PRO A 23 -10.81 1.59 -0.73
CA PRO A 23 -9.51 1.01 -1.06
C PRO A 23 -8.97 1.62 -2.37
N VAL A 24 -7.73 2.10 -2.36
CA VAL A 24 -7.08 2.73 -3.51
C VAL A 24 -5.73 2.09 -3.79
N TYR A 25 -5.42 1.85 -5.07
CA TYR A 25 -4.07 1.54 -5.53
C TYR A 25 -3.64 2.54 -6.61
N VAL A 26 -2.47 3.15 -6.43
CA VAL A 26 -1.90 4.12 -7.38
C VAL A 26 -0.67 3.53 -8.03
N PHE A 27 -0.72 3.34 -9.35
CA PHE A 27 0.47 3.07 -10.15
C PHE A 27 1.28 4.36 -10.28
N ASP A 28 2.35 4.49 -9.50
CA ASP A 28 3.22 5.66 -9.56
C ASP A 28 4.14 5.61 -10.79
N PRO A 29 4.09 6.60 -11.70
CA PRO A 29 4.99 6.67 -12.84
C PRO A 29 6.49 6.61 -12.47
N ARG A 30 6.89 6.96 -11.24
CA ARG A 30 8.27 6.83 -10.77
C ARG A 30 8.76 5.39 -10.81
N ASP A 31 7.90 4.41 -10.56
CA ASP A 31 8.29 3.01 -10.42
C ASP A 31 8.51 2.31 -11.75
N TYR A 32 8.01 2.90 -12.83
CA TYR A 32 8.04 2.35 -14.19
C TYR A 32 8.93 3.17 -15.14
N GLY A 33 9.57 4.24 -14.64
CA GLY A 33 10.58 4.99 -15.36
C GLY A 33 11.93 4.28 -15.46
N LYS A 34 12.96 5.00 -15.92
CA LYS A 34 14.35 4.52 -15.97
C LYS A 34 15.09 4.82 -14.66
N SER A 35 15.94 3.89 -14.26
CA SER A 35 16.93 4.06 -13.19
C SER A 35 18.03 5.02 -13.64
N PRO A 36 18.86 5.56 -12.72
CA PRO A 36 20.03 6.37 -13.09
C PRO A 36 20.99 5.67 -14.06
N SER A 37 21.03 4.34 -14.04
CA SER A 37 21.81 3.49 -14.95
C SER A 37 21.12 3.21 -16.31
N GLY A 38 19.92 3.75 -16.56
CA GLY A 38 19.20 3.61 -17.83
C GLY A 38 18.35 2.33 -17.97
N PHE A 39 18.40 1.41 -17.00
CA PHE A 39 17.52 0.23 -16.95
C PHE A 39 16.12 0.59 -16.47
N ASP A 40 15.11 -0.18 -16.86
CA ASP A 40 13.76 -0.05 -16.28
C ASP A 40 13.83 -0.24 -14.77
N ARG A 41 13.25 0.70 -14.02
CA ARG A 41 13.12 0.57 -12.56
C ARG A 41 12.29 -0.67 -12.24
N THR A 42 11.22 -0.87 -12.99
CA THR A 42 10.41 -2.09 -12.99
C THR A 42 10.31 -2.67 -14.39
N GLY A 43 11.02 -3.78 -14.61
CA GLY A 43 10.94 -4.53 -15.85
C GLY A 43 9.57 -5.20 -16.07
N PRO A 44 9.29 -5.66 -17.30
CA PRO A 44 7.96 -6.11 -17.72
C PRO A 44 7.45 -7.35 -16.96
N TYR A 45 8.34 -8.25 -16.54
CA TYR A 45 7.98 -9.43 -15.75
C TYR A 45 7.40 -9.05 -14.37
N ARG A 46 8.09 -8.18 -13.64
CA ARG A 46 7.61 -7.72 -12.32
C ARG A 46 6.39 -6.83 -12.45
N ALA A 47 6.34 -5.96 -13.46
CA ALA A 47 5.15 -5.16 -13.72
C ALA A 47 3.93 -6.06 -14.00
N THR A 48 4.08 -7.11 -14.81
CA THR A 48 3.01 -8.09 -15.07
C THR A 48 2.51 -8.74 -13.78
N PHE A 49 3.43 -9.16 -12.91
CA PHE A 49 3.07 -9.73 -11.61
C PHE A 49 2.30 -8.72 -10.74
N VAL A 50 2.73 -7.46 -10.69
CA VAL A 50 2.02 -6.41 -9.94
C VAL A 50 0.62 -6.17 -10.50
N LEU A 51 0.46 -6.10 -11.84
CA LEU A 51 -0.84 -5.97 -12.49
C LEU A 51 -1.79 -7.11 -12.08
N GLN A 52 -1.28 -8.34 -12.06
CA GLN A 52 -2.03 -9.53 -11.63
C GLN A 52 -2.38 -9.47 -10.14
N ALA A 53 -1.45 -9.06 -9.28
CA ALA A 53 -1.68 -8.93 -7.85
C ALA A 53 -2.73 -7.85 -7.52
N VAL A 54 -2.71 -6.71 -8.23
CA VAL A 54 -3.73 -5.66 -8.12
C VAL A 54 -5.10 -6.17 -8.59
N ALA A 55 -5.14 -6.97 -9.65
CA ALA A 55 -6.38 -7.59 -10.13
C ALA A 55 -6.96 -8.58 -9.12
N ASP A 56 -6.12 -9.42 -8.52
CA ASP A 56 -6.53 -10.36 -7.48
C ASP A 56 -7.01 -9.63 -6.21
N LEU A 57 -6.30 -8.58 -5.78
CA LEU A 57 -6.73 -7.75 -4.65
C LEU A 57 -8.10 -7.13 -4.89
N ARG A 58 -8.33 -6.55 -6.09
CA ARG A 58 -9.65 -6.03 -6.47
C ARG A 58 -10.72 -7.10 -6.37
N GLN A 59 -10.47 -8.30 -6.89
CA GLN A 59 -11.45 -9.39 -6.81
C GLN A 59 -11.70 -9.81 -5.36
N SER A 60 -10.65 -9.87 -4.54
CA SER A 60 -10.73 -10.22 -3.12
C SER A 60 -11.52 -9.20 -2.29
N LEU A 61 -11.42 -7.91 -2.62
CA LEU A 61 -12.22 -6.84 -2.01
C LEU A 61 -13.69 -6.89 -2.49
N LYS A 62 -13.94 -7.17 -3.77
CA LYS A 62 -15.30 -7.37 -4.31
C LYS A 62 -16.06 -8.49 -3.63
N LYS A 63 -15.39 -9.62 -3.37
CA LYS A 63 -15.97 -10.75 -2.63
C LYS A 63 -16.43 -10.37 -1.21
N ARG A 64 -15.91 -9.27 -0.66
CA ARG A 64 -16.19 -8.74 0.69
C ARG A 64 -17.13 -7.53 0.68
N GLY A 65 -17.74 -7.21 -0.47
CA GLY A 65 -18.70 -6.10 -0.60
C GLY A 65 -18.07 -4.72 -0.79
N SER A 66 -16.77 -4.64 -1.14
CA SER A 66 -16.07 -3.39 -1.47
C SER A 66 -15.58 -3.41 -2.94
N ASP A 67 -14.67 -2.52 -3.32
CA ASP A 67 -13.96 -2.53 -4.61
C ASP A 67 -12.54 -1.94 -4.42
N LEU A 68 -11.72 -1.91 -5.47
CA LEU A 68 -10.42 -1.26 -5.49
C LEU A 68 -10.37 -0.18 -6.58
N VAL A 69 -10.30 1.08 -6.15
CA VAL A 69 -10.07 2.22 -7.05
C VAL A 69 -8.61 2.19 -7.52
N VAL A 70 -8.41 2.13 -8.83
CA VAL A 70 -7.09 2.13 -9.45
C VAL A 70 -6.89 3.41 -10.23
N ARG A 71 -5.73 4.03 -10.04
CA ARG A 71 -5.30 5.24 -10.74
C ARG A 71 -3.83 5.11 -11.17
N ILE A 72 -3.44 5.90 -12.16
CA ILE A 72 -2.03 6.11 -12.53
C ILE A 72 -1.72 7.55 -12.21
N GLY A 73 -0.66 7.80 -11.46
CA GLY A 73 -0.29 9.16 -11.09
C GLY A 73 0.58 9.22 -9.86
N ARG A 74 0.88 10.45 -9.43
CA ARG A 74 1.61 10.69 -8.19
C ARG A 74 0.67 10.43 -6.99
N PRO A 75 0.99 9.52 -6.05
CA PRO A 75 0.16 9.25 -4.88
C PRO A 75 -0.22 10.53 -4.12
N GLU A 76 0.72 11.45 -3.94
CA GLU A 76 0.48 12.72 -3.24
C GLU A 76 -0.56 13.63 -3.91
N LYS A 77 -0.80 13.46 -5.22
CA LYS A 77 -1.82 14.22 -5.96
C LYS A 77 -3.14 13.45 -6.05
N VAL A 78 -3.04 12.17 -6.40
CA VAL A 78 -4.21 11.30 -6.59
C VAL A 78 -4.99 11.13 -5.29
N LEU A 79 -4.30 10.95 -4.16
CA LEU A 79 -4.95 10.77 -2.87
C LEU A 79 -5.63 12.06 -2.39
N VAL A 80 -5.05 13.24 -2.65
CA VAL A 80 -5.70 14.53 -2.36
C VAL A 80 -6.99 14.70 -3.17
N GLU A 81 -6.94 14.40 -4.48
CA GLU A 81 -8.13 14.46 -5.34
C GLU A 81 -9.24 13.53 -4.84
N LEU A 82 -8.91 12.26 -4.57
CA LEU A 82 -9.88 11.30 -4.06
C LEU A 82 -10.41 11.67 -2.68
N ALA A 83 -9.55 12.13 -1.77
CA ALA A 83 -9.96 12.53 -0.43
C ALA A 83 -10.96 13.69 -0.46
N ARG A 84 -10.73 14.70 -1.31
CA ARG A 84 -11.67 15.81 -1.53
C ARG A 84 -13.02 15.33 -2.08
N ASN A 85 -12.99 14.43 -3.07
CA ASN A 85 -14.20 13.95 -3.74
C ASN A 85 -15.12 13.16 -2.81
N VAL A 86 -14.54 12.44 -1.84
CA VAL A 86 -15.31 11.57 -0.93
C VAL A 86 -15.44 12.11 0.49
N GLY A 87 -14.83 13.26 0.78
CA GLY A 87 -14.76 13.80 2.13
C GLY A 87 -14.02 12.87 3.10
N ALA A 88 -12.91 12.26 2.67
CA ALA A 88 -12.14 11.37 3.53
C ALA A 88 -11.51 12.15 4.69
N GLU A 89 -11.65 11.65 5.90
CA GLU A 89 -11.04 12.25 7.10
C GLU A 89 -9.65 11.68 7.40
N ALA A 90 -9.36 10.46 6.90
CA ALA A 90 -8.09 9.79 7.13
C ALA A 90 -7.70 8.86 5.97
N VAL A 91 -6.38 8.68 5.80
CA VAL A 91 -5.75 7.70 4.91
C VAL A 91 -4.92 6.73 5.74
N PHE A 92 -5.13 5.43 5.54
CA PHE A 92 -4.46 4.35 6.26
C PHE A 92 -3.50 3.63 5.31
N ALA A 93 -2.24 3.47 5.69
CA ALA A 93 -1.24 2.79 4.87
C ALA A 93 -0.13 2.14 5.72
N HIS A 94 0.59 1.17 5.16
CA HIS A 94 1.79 0.64 5.82
C HIS A 94 3.01 1.54 5.58
N ARG A 95 3.89 1.65 6.57
CA ARG A 95 5.23 2.24 6.45
C ARG A 95 6.16 1.33 5.65
N GLU A 96 7.00 1.97 4.86
CA GLU A 96 8.19 1.42 4.23
C GLU A 96 9.45 2.05 4.85
N VAL A 97 10.62 1.52 4.51
CA VAL A 97 11.91 1.95 5.10
C VAL A 97 12.92 2.46 4.09
N ALA A 98 12.71 2.20 2.80
CA ALA A 98 13.62 2.61 1.76
C ALA A 98 13.46 4.10 1.42
N HIS A 99 14.54 4.73 0.96
CA HIS A 99 14.64 6.18 0.85
C HIS A 99 13.56 6.82 -0.04
N GLU A 100 13.23 6.17 -1.15
CA GLU A 100 12.28 6.71 -2.13
C GLU A 100 10.84 6.60 -1.61
N GLU A 101 10.51 5.49 -0.96
CA GLU A 101 9.23 5.23 -0.32
C GLU A 101 9.02 6.19 0.85
N VAL A 102 9.99 6.33 1.77
CA VAL A 102 9.90 7.30 2.88
C VAL A 102 9.71 8.73 2.37
N LYS A 103 10.35 9.09 1.26
CA LYS A 103 10.15 10.41 0.63
C LYS A 103 8.75 10.55 0.02
N ALA A 104 8.21 9.48 -0.58
CA ALA A 104 6.86 9.48 -1.12
C ALA A 104 5.80 9.55 0.00
N GLU A 105 6.00 8.83 1.10
CA GLU A 105 5.15 8.90 2.30
C GLU A 105 5.11 10.31 2.86
N ALA A 106 6.27 10.95 3.04
CA ALA A 106 6.35 12.33 3.52
C ALA A 106 5.65 13.33 2.59
N ALA A 107 5.71 13.11 1.27
CA ALA A 107 5.01 13.95 0.30
C ALA A 107 3.49 13.76 0.36
N VAL A 108 3.02 12.52 0.56
CA VAL A 108 1.60 12.20 0.76
C VAL A 108 1.09 12.82 2.06
N GLU A 109 1.84 12.65 3.16
CA GLU A 109 1.50 13.19 4.47
C GLU A 109 1.40 14.72 4.45
N ALA A 110 2.37 15.41 3.83
CA ALA A 110 2.32 16.86 3.68
C ALA A 110 1.13 17.31 2.84
N ALA A 111 0.87 16.66 1.70
CA ALA A 111 -0.21 17.04 0.79
C ALA A 111 -1.61 16.81 1.39
N LEU A 112 -1.80 15.73 2.15
CA LEU A 112 -3.07 15.44 2.82
C LEU A 112 -3.29 16.32 4.07
N ALA A 113 -2.21 16.70 4.78
CA ALA A 113 -2.30 17.61 5.90
C ALA A 113 -2.79 19.02 5.50
N GLU A 114 -2.42 19.50 4.29
CA GLU A 114 -2.95 20.75 3.73
C GLU A 114 -4.48 20.71 3.52
N GLU A 115 -5.05 19.51 3.36
CA GLU A 115 -6.49 19.27 3.22
C GLU A 115 -7.19 18.95 4.55
N GLY A 116 -6.45 18.90 5.66
CA GLY A 116 -6.99 18.48 6.95
C GLY A 116 -7.30 16.98 7.04
N VAL A 117 -6.70 16.16 6.18
CA VAL A 117 -6.87 14.70 6.16
C VAL A 117 -5.74 14.04 6.95
N GLU A 118 -6.08 13.24 7.96
CA GLU A 118 -5.11 12.53 8.80
C GLU A 118 -4.42 11.41 8.00
N THR A 119 -3.11 11.17 8.24
CA THR A 119 -2.45 9.96 7.75
C THR A 119 -2.11 9.04 8.92
N LYS A 120 -2.55 7.78 8.82
CA LYS A 120 -2.31 6.73 9.82
C LYS A 120 -1.44 5.65 9.22
N TRP A 121 -0.30 5.43 9.86
CA TRP A 121 0.76 4.58 9.33
C TRP A 121 0.99 3.36 10.20
N PHE A 122 1.02 2.19 9.59
CA PHE A 122 1.09 0.89 10.27
C PHE A 122 2.38 0.15 9.92
N TRP A 123 2.87 -0.69 10.83
CA TRP A 123 4.04 -1.52 10.57
C TRP A 123 3.63 -2.99 10.39
N GLY A 124 3.81 -3.54 9.18
CA GLY A 124 3.25 -4.86 8.85
C GLY A 124 4.07 -5.70 7.86
N SER A 125 5.34 -5.38 7.65
CA SER A 125 6.21 -6.06 6.67
C SER A 125 7.12 -7.14 7.28
N THR A 126 7.25 -7.20 8.62
CA THR A 126 8.18 -8.09 9.31
C THR A 126 7.48 -9.12 10.19
N LEU A 127 8.10 -10.29 10.34
CA LEU A 127 7.61 -11.35 11.23
C LEU A 127 7.60 -10.94 12.71
N PHE A 128 8.66 -10.26 13.15
CA PHE A 128 8.71 -9.63 14.48
C PHE A 128 8.35 -8.17 14.32
N HIS A 129 7.30 -7.72 15.03
CA HIS A 129 6.92 -6.32 15.02
C HIS A 129 8.01 -5.47 15.69
N LEU A 130 8.23 -4.25 15.22
CA LEU A 130 9.29 -3.37 15.76
C LEU A 130 9.15 -3.15 17.26
N ASP A 131 7.94 -2.89 17.73
CA ASP A 131 7.65 -2.66 19.15
C ASP A 131 7.91 -3.88 20.05
N ASP A 132 7.99 -5.09 19.47
CA ASP A 132 8.25 -6.32 20.22
C ASP A 132 9.74 -6.68 20.24
N LEU A 133 10.60 -5.90 19.56
CA LEU A 133 12.04 -6.14 19.59
C LEU A 133 12.60 -5.88 21.00
N PRO A 134 13.46 -6.76 21.53
CA PRO A 134 14.02 -6.61 22.87
C PRO A 134 15.22 -5.64 22.89
N PHE A 135 15.28 -4.72 21.94
CA PHE A 135 16.30 -3.71 21.75
C PHE A 135 15.76 -2.60 20.86
N LYS A 136 16.33 -1.40 20.98
CA LYS A 136 16.01 -0.31 20.06
C LYS A 136 16.71 -0.50 18.72
N LEU A 137 16.19 0.08 17.65
CA LEU A 137 16.77 -0.07 16.31
C LEU A 137 18.23 0.43 16.23
N GLU A 138 18.61 1.43 17.03
CA GLU A 138 19.99 1.92 17.11
C GLU A 138 20.95 0.89 17.73
N GLU A 139 20.42 -0.11 18.44
CA GLU A 139 21.15 -1.20 19.10
C GLU A 139 21.02 -2.53 18.33
N MET A 140 20.58 -2.45 17.06
CA MET A 140 20.48 -3.59 16.16
C MET A 140 21.83 -4.31 16.07
N PRO A 141 21.87 -5.64 16.30
CA PRO A 141 23.12 -6.40 16.15
C PRO A 141 23.67 -6.28 14.73
N ALA A 142 24.97 -6.03 14.62
CA ALA A 142 25.66 -5.87 13.34
C ALA A 142 25.74 -7.16 12.49
N ASN A 143 25.31 -8.30 13.03
CA ASN A 143 25.26 -9.57 12.32
C ASN A 143 23.96 -10.34 12.62
N TYR A 144 23.58 -11.20 11.68
CA TYR A 144 22.36 -12.00 11.78
C TYR A 144 22.32 -12.91 13.01
N GLY A 145 23.46 -13.49 13.41
CA GLY A 145 23.53 -14.38 14.58
C GLY A 145 23.10 -13.67 15.86
N GLY A 146 23.64 -12.48 16.11
CA GLY A 146 23.26 -11.64 17.25
C GLY A 146 21.81 -11.19 17.19
N PHE A 147 21.29 -10.84 16.01
CA PHE A 147 19.86 -10.53 15.84
C PHE A 147 18.99 -11.73 16.23
N ARG A 148 19.24 -12.89 15.61
CA ARG A 148 18.49 -14.13 15.86
C ARG A 148 18.52 -14.52 17.33
N ASP A 149 19.67 -14.43 17.97
CA ASP A 149 19.83 -14.82 19.38
C ASP A 149 19.06 -13.88 20.32
N LYS A 150 18.94 -12.59 19.99
CA LYS A 150 18.10 -11.64 20.73
C LYS A 150 16.61 -11.90 20.52
N VAL A 151 16.17 -12.22 19.29
CA VAL A 151 14.73 -12.39 18.99
C VAL A 151 14.19 -13.79 19.22
N LYS A 152 15.02 -14.79 19.53
CA LYS A 152 14.61 -16.21 19.67
C LYS A 152 13.49 -16.45 20.70
N SER A 153 13.37 -15.60 21.72
CA SER A 153 12.34 -15.67 22.76
C SER A 153 11.18 -14.70 22.54
N VAL A 154 11.25 -13.86 21.50
CA VAL A 154 10.18 -12.94 21.16
C VAL A 154 9.02 -13.75 20.58
N LYS A 155 7.82 -13.53 21.13
CA LYS A 155 6.62 -14.18 20.63
C LYS A 155 6.16 -13.47 19.37
N VAL A 156 6.03 -14.21 18.28
CA VAL A 156 5.42 -13.71 17.04
C VAL A 156 3.94 -13.42 17.29
N ARG A 157 3.47 -12.23 16.86
CA ARG A 157 2.06 -11.84 16.97
C ARG A 157 1.18 -12.81 16.17
N ARG A 158 -0.06 -13.00 16.61
CA ARG A 158 -1.04 -13.73 15.80
C ARG A 158 -1.42 -12.86 14.61
N THR A 159 -1.68 -13.50 13.48
CA THR A 159 -2.16 -12.83 12.28
C THR A 159 -3.52 -12.16 12.56
N ILE A 160 -3.75 -11.00 11.96
CA ILE A 160 -5.05 -10.34 11.98
C ILE A 160 -5.97 -11.04 10.97
N GLU A 161 -7.15 -11.47 11.43
CA GLU A 161 -8.14 -12.11 10.56
C GLU A 161 -8.74 -11.09 9.59
N ALA A 162 -8.85 -11.47 8.32
CA ALA A 162 -9.52 -10.64 7.33
C ALA A 162 -11.03 -10.68 7.58
N SER A 163 -11.68 -9.52 7.64
CA SER A 163 -13.14 -9.48 7.69
C SER A 163 -13.74 -10.12 6.43
N ASP A 164 -14.81 -10.91 6.62
CA ASP A 164 -15.60 -11.48 5.52
C ASP A 164 -16.44 -10.42 4.81
N ARG A 165 -16.67 -9.28 5.47
CA ARG A 165 -17.40 -8.14 4.91
C ARG A 165 -16.74 -6.84 5.32
N LEU A 166 -16.33 -6.07 4.32
CA LEU A 166 -15.80 -4.72 4.54
C LEU A 166 -16.94 -3.70 4.45
N LYS A 167 -16.72 -2.55 5.09
CA LYS A 167 -17.57 -1.38 4.93
C LYS A 167 -17.60 -0.98 3.44
N GLY A 168 -18.78 -0.56 3.00
CA GLY A 168 -19.02 -0.20 1.61
C GLY A 168 -18.26 1.07 1.22
N LEU A 169 -18.25 1.32 -0.09
CA LEU A 169 -17.69 2.56 -0.64
C LEU A 169 -18.44 3.78 -0.09
N PRO A 170 -17.76 4.91 0.14
CA PRO A 170 -18.39 6.16 0.57
C PRO A 170 -19.45 6.60 -0.44
N VAL A 171 -20.55 7.17 0.06
CA VAL A 171 -21.53 7.86 -0.77
C VAL A 171 -20.92 9.22 -1.14
N SER A 172 -20.50 9.37 -2.39
CA SER A 172 -19.95 10.61 -2.93
C SER A 172 -20.97 11.32 -3.83
N ASN A 173 -20.76 12.62 -4.06
CA ASN A 173 -21.60 13.43 -4.95
C ASN A 173 -21.46 13.02 -6.44
N GLU A 174 -20.39 12.32 -6.77
CA GLU A 174 -20.11 11.75 -8.09
C GLU A 174 -19.80 10.26 -7.93
N ASP A 175 -20.27 9.41 -8.85
CA ASP A 175 -19.95 7.99 -8.83
C ASP A 175 -18.43 7.79 -8.97
N ILE A 176 -17.79 7.19 -7.95
CA ILE A 176 -16.34 6.92 -8.01
C ILE A 176 -16.11 5.74 -8.92
N GLU A 177 -15.68 6.03 -10.14
CA GLU A 177 -15.30 4.99 -11.08
C GLU A 177 -14.10 4.18 -10.55
N PRO A 178 -14.22 2.84 -10.42
CA PRO A 178 -13.13 1.98 -9.94
C PRO A 178 -11.87 2.08 -10.80
N GLY A 179 -11.98 2.52 -12.05
CA GLY A 179 -10.87 2.65 -12.99
C GLY A 179 -10.38 1.31 -13.53
N ARG A 180 -9.86 1.31 -14.76
CA ARG A 180 -9.25 0.12 -15.34
C ARG A 180 -7.86 -0.13 -14.74
N ILE A 181 -7.49 -1.40 -14.57
CA ILE A 181 -6.10 -1.76 -14.27
C ILE A 181 -5.28 -1.47 -15.54
N PRO A 182 -4.14 -0.77 -15.44
CA PRO A 182 -3.34 -0.43 -16.60
C PRO A 182 -2.76 -1.66 -17.30
N THR A 183 -2.38 -1.49 -18.55
CA THR A 183 -1.53 -2.43 -19.28
C THR A 183 -0.05 -2.09 -19.08
N LEU A 184 0.85 -2.99 -19.47
CA LEU A 184 2.29 -2.67 -19.50
C LEU A 184 2.58 -1.42 -20.33
N THR A 185 1.88 -1.25 -21.45
CA THR A 185 2.04 -0.09 -22.34
C THR A 185 1.58 1.20 -21.67
N ASP A 186 0.48 1.17 -20.90
CA ASP A 186 0.04 2.33 -20.11
C ASP A 186 1.08 2.75 -19.05
N LEU A 187 1.91 1.80 -18.59
CA LEU A 187 3.02 2.03 -17.67
C LEU A 187 4.34 2.38 -18.38
N GLY A 188 4.34 2.52 -19.72
CA GLY A 188 5.54 2.84 -20.50
C GLY A 188 6.48 1.66 -20.73
N LEU A 189 6.01 0.43 -20.54
CA LEU A 189 6.80 -0.80 -20.72
C LEU A 189 6.42 -1.54 -22.00
N ASN A 190 7.43 -2.17 -22.59
CA ASN A 190 7.21 -3.07 -23.73
C ASN A 190 6.57 -4.38 -23.24
N PRO A 191 5.55 -4.90 -23.94
CA PRO A 191 5.00 -6.22 -23.66
C PRO A 191 6.08 -7.30 -23.70
N ILE A 192 5.93 -8.33 -22.86
CA ILE A 192 6.78 -9.51 -22.92
C ILE A 192 6.47 -10.20 -24.26
N SER A 193 7.46 -10.32 -25.14
CA SER A 193 7.34 -11.13 -26.35
C SER A 193 7.01 -12.57 -25.94
N ALA A 194 5.92 -13.14 -26.46
CA ALA A 194 5.67 -14.57 -26.28
C ALA A 194 6.83 -15.35 -26.90
N GLN A 195 7.54 -16.14 -26.08
CA GLN A 195 8.49 -17.14 -26.56
C GLN A 195 7.76 -18.41 -26.98
#